data_AF-A0A1I0DFQ1-F1
#
_entry.id   AF-A0A1I0DFQ1-F1
#
_cell.length_a   1.000
_cell.length_b   1.000
_cell.length_c   1.000
_cell.angle_alpha   90.00
_cell.angle_beta   90.00
_cell.angle_gamma   90.00
#
_symmetry.space_group_name_H-M   'P 1'
#
loop_
_entity.id
_entity.type
_entity.pdbx_description
1 polymer ?
#
loop_
_entity_poly.entity_id
_entity_poly.type
_entity_poly.pdbx_seq_one_letter_code
_entity_poly.pdbx_strand_id
1 'polypeptide(L)' 'MERDVVFKMERPGLVKEGQVVEVTESVTPYNVNYIVEPAVAMSGLFRLNDRLKSDHGTVKKIEQNDRGYYITVTFDE' A
#
# COMPACT_ATOMS: atom_id res chain seq x y z
N MET A 1 -8.52 -4.39 13.94
CA MET A 1 -7.15 -4.71 14.39
C MET A 1 -6.26 -4.13 13.31
N GLU A 2 -5.27 -3.32 13.66
CA GLU A 2 -4.58 -2.54 12.62
C GLU A 2 -3.50 -3.36 11.91
N ARG A 3 -3.51 -3.33 10.57
CA ARG A 3 -2.49 -3.94 9.71
C ARG A 3 -1.75 -2.86 8.94
N ASP A 4 -0.43 -2.81 9.11
CA ASP A 4 0.45 -1.90 8.38
C ASP A 4 1.02 -2.59 7.13
N VAL A 5 0.88 -1.95 5.97
CA VAL A 5 1.44 -2.41 4.70
C VAL A 5 2.33 -1.34 4.08
N VAL A 6 3.51 -1.77 3.61
CA VAL A 6 4.46 -0.89 2.93
C VAL A 6 4.24 -0.95 1.41
N PHE A 7 4.13 0.22 0.81
CA PHE A 7 4.04 0.42 -0.64
C PHE A 7 5.25 1.22 -1.12
N LYS A 8 5.77 0.87 -2.28
CA LYS A 8 6.81 1.63 -2.98
C LYS A 8 6.16 2.61 -3.95
N MET A 9 6.59 3.86 -3.89
CA MET A 9 6.20 4.95 -4.79
C MET A 9 7.33 5.30 -5.74
N GLU A 10 6.98 5.70 -6.95
CA GLU A 10 7.96 6.15 -7.95
C GLU A 10 8.44 7.58 -7.68
N ARG A 11 7.58 8.45 -7.12
CA ARG A 11 7.85 9.88 -6.95
C ARG A 11 7.31 10.38 -5.60
N PRO A 12 7.96 11.37 -4.96
CA PRO A 12 7.45 11.96 -3.73
C PRO A 12 6.26 12.87 -4.01
N GLY A 13 5.48 13.17 -2.96
CA GLY A 13 4.43 14.19 -3.02
C GLY A 13 3.13 13.75 -3.72
N LEU A 14 2.98 12.48 -4.07
CA LEU A 14 1.72 11.95 -4.62
C LEU A 14 0.67 11.70 -3.52
N VAL A 15 1.10 11.51 -2.28
CA VAL A 15 0.22 11.34 -1.09
C VAL A 15 0.79 12.10 0.10
N LYS A 16 -0.02 12.25 1.16
CA LYS A 16 0.34 12.89 2.42
C LYS A 16 0.06 11.97 3.61
N GLU A 17 0.79 12.14 4.71
CA GLU A 17 0.46 11.49 5.98
C GLU A 17 -0.95 11.90 6.45
N GLY A 18 -1.71 10.94 6.98
CA GLY A 18 -3.11 11.09 7.34
C GLY A 18 -4.11 11.00 6.18
N GLN A 19 -3.63 10.89 4.93
CA GLN A 19 -4.51 10.74 3.77
C GLN A 19 -5.12 9.34 3.75
N VAL A 20 -6.44 9.25 3.55
CA VAL A 20 -7.11 7.99 3.23
C VAL A 20 -6.88 7.69 1.75
N VAL A 21 -6.46 6.46 1.48
CA VAL A 21 -6.20 5.96 0.13
C VAL A 21 -6.98 4.68 -0.12
N GLU A 22 -7.41 4.51 -1.35
CA GLU A 22 -8.00 3.27 -1.86
C GLU A 22 -6.88 2.40 -2.45
N VAL A 23 -7.00 1.08 -2.28
CA VAL A 23 -6.12 0.11 -2.91
C VAL A 23 -6.89 -0.86 -3.78
N THR A 24 -6.36 -1.10 -4.98
CA THR A 24 -6.85 -2.13 -5.89
C THR A 24 -5.96 -3.36 -5.84
N GLU A 25 -6.56 -4.54 -6.04
CA GLU A 25 -5.85 -5.81 -6.08
C GLU A 25 -5.37 -6.14 -7.49
N SER A 26 -4.11 -6.55 -7.59
CA SER A 26 -3.57 -7.25 -8.75
C SER A 26 -3.30 -8.70 -8.37
N VAL A 27 -4.11 -9.62 -8.90
CA VAL A 27 -4.10 -11.03 -8.53
C VAL A 27 -3.35 -11.85 -9.57
N THR A 28 -2.44 -12.70 -9.09
CA THR A 28 -1.76 -13.74 -9.86
C THR A 28 -2.21 -15.12 -9.35
N PRO A 29 -1.89 -16.24 -10.04
CA PRO A 29 -2.33 -17.57 -9.62
C PRO A 29 -1.93 -17.98 -8.19
N TYR A 30 -0.89 -17.35 -7.62
CA TYR A 30 -0.33 -17.72 -6.31
C TYR A 30 -0.27 -16.58 -5.30
N ASN A 31 -0.32 -15.33 -5.77
CA ASN A 31 -0.10 -14.14 -4.95
C ASN A 31 -1.04 -13.00 -5.34
N VAL A 32 -1.17 -12.04 -4.45
CA VAL A 32 -1.81 -10.74 -4.70
C VAL A 32 -0.81 -9.63 -4.37
N ASN A 33 -0.84 -8.54 -5.11
CA ASN A 33 -0.26 -7.27 -4.68
C ASN A 33 -1.31 -6.18 -4.75
N TYR A 34 -1.04 -5.08 -4.06
CA TYR A 34 -1.97 -3.96 -3.91
C TYR A 34 -1.38 -2.71 -4.55
N ILE A 35 -2.23 -1.94 -5.21
CA ILE A 35 -1.88 -0.71 -5.90
C ILE A 35 -2.69 0.42 -5.26
N VAL A 36 -2.03 1.50 -4.83
CA VAL A 36 -2.70 2.69 -4.30
C VAL A 36 -3.21 3.53 -5.47
N GLU A 37 -4.49 3.86 -5.47
CA GLU A 37 -5.10 4.68 -6.53
C GLU A 37 -4.84 6.18 -6.34
N PRO A 38 -4.54 6.95 -7.40
CA PRO A 38 -4.39 6.53 -8.80
C PRO A 38 -2.98 5.97 -9.12
N ALA A 39 -2.82 4.64 -9.19
CA ALA A 39 -1.56 3.92 -9.45
C ALA A 39 -0.26 4.59 -8.93
N VAL A 40 -0.28 5.18 -7.73
CA VAL A 40 0.82 6.01 -7.19
C VAL A 40 1.87 5.19 -6.44
N ALA A 41 1.46 4.05 -5.89
CA ALA A 41 2.30 3.18 -5.08
C ALA A 41 1.89 1.71 -5.26
N MET A 42 2.85 0.78 -5.12
CA MET A 42 2.59 -0.66 -5.17
C MET A 42 3.20 -1.38 -3.97
N SER A 43 2.47 -2.32 -3.40
CA SER A 43 2.97 -3.18 -2.32
C SER A 43 3.79 -4.35 -2.86
N GLY A 44 4.39 -5.10 -1.93
CA GLY A 44 4.97 -6.40 -2.23
C GLY A 44 3.92 -7.46 -2.55
N LEU A 45 4.38 -8.69 -2.77
CA LEU A 45 3.52 -9.84 -3.00
C LEU A 45 3.07 -10.47 -1.67
N PHE A 46 1.77 -10.72 -1.55
CA PHE A 46 1.13 -11.42 -0.44
C PHE A 46 0.60 -12.77 -0.92
N ARG A 47 0.53 -13.74 -0.02
CA ARG A 47 -0.15 -15.02 -0.28
C ARG A 47 -1.65 -14.77 -0.40
N LEU A 48 -2.35 -15.58 -1.20
CA LEU A 48 -3.81 -15.44 -1.37
C LEU A 48 -4.60 -15.55 -0.06
N ASN A 49 -4.11 -16.31 0.92
CA ASN A 49 -4.74 -16.46 2.24
C ASN A 49 -4.40 -15.32 3.21
N ASP A 50 -3.52 -14.39 2.81
CA ASP A 50 -3.07 -13.23 3.59
C ASP A 50 -3.53 -11.91 2.93
N ARG A 51 -4.65 -11.98 2.21
CA ARG A 51 -5.30 -10.82 1.58
C ARG A 51 -5.75 -9.80 2.61
N LEU A 52 -5.63 -8.52 2.27
CA LEU A 52 -6.31 -7.44 2.96
C LEU A 52 -7.82 -7.64 2.83
N LYS A 53 -8.54 -7.46 3.94
CA LYS A 53 -10.00 -7.45 3.95
C LYS A 53 -10.57 -6.07 3.62
N SER A 54 -9.79 -5.02 3.88
CA SER A 54 -10.16 -3.62 3.66
C SER A 54 -9.48 -3.09 2.40
N ASP A 55 -10.25 -2.38 1.57
CA ASP A 55 -9.79 -1.71 0.35
C ASP A 55 -9.38 -0.25 0.60
N HIS A 56 -9.64 0.28 1.81
CA HIS A 56 -9.23 1.61 2.23
C HIS A 56 -8.28 1.55 3.42
N GLY A 57 -7.25 2.38 3.38
CA GLY A 57 -6.30 2.54 4.48
C GLY A 57 -5.82 3.98 4.62
N THR A 58 -5.19 4.29 5.75
CA THR A 58 -4.67 5.63 6.04
C THR A 58 -3.15 5.65 5.94
N VAL A 59 -2.59 6.59 5.19
CA VAL A 59 -1.13 6.78 5.10
C VAL A 59 -0.60 7.21 6.46
N LYS A 60 0.14 6.33 7.12
CA LYS A 60 0.71 6.55 8.45
C LYS A 60 2.07 7.24 8.42
N LYS A 61 2.90 6.89 7.44
CA LYS A 61 4.27 7.39 7.33
C LYS A 61 4.75 7.42 5.88
N ILE A 62 5.53 8.44 5.53
CA ILE A 62 6.27 8.52 4.25
C ILE A 62 7.78 8.48 4.54
N GLU A 63 8.50 7.58 3.86
CA GLU A 63 9.94 7.37 4.03
C GLU A 63 10.67 7.44 2.68
N GLN A 64 11.89 7.95 2.69
CA GLN A 64 12.77 7.99 1.53
C GLN A 64 14.10 7.30 1.87
N ASN A 65 14.58 6.47 0.95
CA ASN A 65 15.93 5.90 1.00
C ASN A 65 16.56 5.89 -0.40
N ASP A 66 17.78 5.36 -0.51
CA ASP A 66 18.53 5.30 -1.77
C ASP A 66 17.82 4.50 -2.88
N ARG A 67 16.81 3.68 -2.56
CA ARG A 67 16.06 2.81 -3.48
C ARG A 67 14.71 3.41 -3.91
N GLY A 68 14.30 4.54 -3.34
CA GLY A 68 13.07 5.25 -3.70
C GLY A 68 12.25 5.74 -2.51
N TYR A 69 10.96 5.97 -2.77
CA TYR A 69 9.99 6.46 -1.81
C TYR A 69 9.08 5.32 -1.36
N TYR A 70 8.76 5.29 -0.08
CA TYR A 70 7.95 4.26 0.54
C TYR A 70 6.89 4.90 1.41
N ILE A 71 5.69 4.32 1.42
CA ILE A 71 4.62 4.72 2.32
C ILE A 71 4.15 3.52 3.12
N THR A 72 3.88 3.76 4.39
CA THR A 72 3.19 2.78 5.24
C THR A 72 1.73 3.19 5.31
N VAL A 73 0.83 2.31 4.91
CA VAL A 73 -0.62 2.49 4.98
C VAL A 73 -1.19 1.52 6.01
N THR A 74 -2.00 2.04 6.92
CA THR A 74 -2.66 1.28 7.98
C THR A 74 -4.10 0.97 7.57
N PHE A 75 -4.48 -0.30 7.66
CA PHE A 75 -5.82 -0.82 7.39
C PHE A 75 -6.44 -1.29 8.71
N ASP A 76 -7.71 -0.95 8.96
CA ASP A 76 -8.45 -1.47 10.12
C ASP A 76 -9.25 -2.71 9.68
N GLU A 77 -8.82 -3.91 10.12
CA GLU A 77 -9.39 -5.21 9.71
C GLU A 77 -9.24 -6.37 10.71
#